data_AF-A0A845Z1P2-F1
#
_entry.id   AF-A0A845Z1P2-F1
#
_cell.length_a   1.000
_cell.length_b   1.000
_cell.length_c   1.000
_cell.angle_alpha   90.00
_cell.angle_beta   90.00
_cell.angle_gamma   90.00
#
_symmetry.space_group_name_H-M   'P 1'
#
loop_
_entity.id
_entity.type
_entity.pdbx_description
1 polymer ?
#
loop_
_entity_poly.entity_id
_entity_poly.type
_entity_poly.pdbx_seq_one_letter_code
_entity_poly.pdbx_strand_id
1 'polypeptide(L)'
;MSALVEALERIRKLHLKHQPLVAEELQPGLTRGQIDELVKNLPFSLPEELYELYQWRNGMKDLIQWQPFICNRSGMYGFLSLEKALETSQREYEATLAGYGDCLPNWLLIFEAVADNCAEGCVVVVEKETAVIRTYDSEYCDYPISHTSLTNMLLADICNNYSEPEDMDFSGADLSHADFRNIRIRSRVKFNQDTNLESADFRGSDLTRANLGAANLRNVKLKGAFYSYQTIFPEGTDLSELVYIGPGANLAGLDLQEIYFSDFNLAGANLSGALLTENYMDNANLENANLTGADLDRVNLEGANLSGANFKDANLRFVELKNAIFNNTIMPDGSMKNGIGDGKEYFVGLREYRYK
;
A
#
# COMPACT_ATOMS: atom_id res chain seq x y z
N MET A 1 1.66 -11.83 -19.83
CA MET A 1 2.92 -12.52 -20.20
C MET A 1 4.17 -11.66 -20.05
N SER A 2 4.31 -10.45 -20.61
CA SER A 2 5.61 -9.73 -20.56
C SER A 2 5.77 -8.72 -19.42
N ALA A 3 4.71 -8.10 -18.92
CA ALA A 3 4.85 -6.98 -18.00
C ALA A 3 5.04 -7.36 -16.53
N LEU A 4 4.09 -8.13 -16.00
CA LEU A 4 4.15 -8.62 -14.63
C LEU A 4 5.34 -9.57 -14.44
N VAL A 5 5.62 -10.50 -15.35
CA VAL A 5 6.84 -11.34 -15.29
C VAL A 5 8.11 -10.50 -15.22
N GLU A 6 8.25 -9.45 -16.04
CA GLU A 6 9.46 -8.61 -16.02
C GLU A 6 9.55 -7.78 -14.73
N ALA A 7 8.42 -7.25 -14.25
CA ALA A 7 8.34 -6.61 -12.94
C ALA A 7 8.76 -7.58 -11.84
N LEU A 8 8.19 -8.78 -11.81
CA LEU A 8 8.51 -9.85 -10.86
C LEU A 8 9.97 -10.25 -10.94
N GLU A 9 10.57 -10.35 -12.13
CA GLU A 9 11.99 -10.67 -12.29
C GLU A 9 12.92 -9.53 -11.86
N ARG A 10 12.54 -8.27 -12.05
CA ARG A 10 13.31 -7.12 -11.51
C ARG A 10 13.17 -7.02 -10.01
N ILE A 11 11.96 -7.22 -9.50
CA ILE A 11 11.65 -7.38 -8.08
C ILE A 11 12.51 -8.52 -7.51
N ARG A 12 12.60 -9.66 -8.20
CA ARG A 12 13.49 -10.77 -7.86
C ARG A 12 14.91 -10.29 -7.75
N LYS A 13 15.45 -9.63 -8.78
CA LYS A 13 16.85 -9.18 -8.83
C LYS A 13 17.16 -8.16 -7.73
N LEU A 14 16.26 -7.22 -7.47
CA LEU A 14 16.36 -6.28 -6.35
C LEU A 14 16.35 -7.02 -5.02
N HIS A 15 15.39 -7.92 -4.81
CA HIS A 15 15.29 -8.73 -3.62
C HIS A 15 16.54 -9.60 -3.43
N LEU A 16 17.06 -10.25 -4.47
CA LEU A 16 18.30 -11.02 -4.46
C LEU A 16 19.54 -10.15 -4.21
N LYS A 17 19.56 -8.91 -4.71
CA LYS A 17 20.63 -7.95 -4.43
C LYS A 17 20.66 -7.55 -2.95
N HIS A 18 19.50 -7.33 -2.33
CA HIS A 18 19.39 -6.91 -0.93
C HIS A 18 19.34 -8.09 0.06
N GLN A 19 18.98 -9.29 -0.40
CA GLN A 19 18.91 -10.54 0.37
C GLN A 19 19.57 -11.70 -0.42
N PRO A 20 20.91 -11.69 -0.57
CA PRO A 20 21.62 -12.64 -1.43
C PRO A 20 21.51 -14.10 -0.99
N LEU A 21 21.22 -14.36 0.29
CA LEU A 21 20.97 -15.72 0.81
C LEU A 21 19.73 -16.37 0.16
N VAL A 22 18.79 -15.59 -0.36
CA VAL A 22 17.57 -16.10 -1.04
C VAL A 22 17.91 -16.64 -2.45
N ALA A 23 19.02 -16.23 -3.06
CA ALA A 23 19.37 -16.58 -4.44
C ALA A 23 19.77 -18.05 -4.62
N GLU A 24 20.50 -18.61 -3.66
CA GLU A 24 21.05 -19.96 -3.72
C GLU A 24 19.98 -21.04 -3.48
N GLU A 25 18.81 -20.65 -2.97
CA GLU A 25 17.74 -21.55 -2.57
C GLU A 25 16.59 -21.64 -3.56
N LEU A 26 16.62 -20.87 -4.67
CA LEU A 26 15.58 -20.89 -5.71
C LEU A 26 15.75 -22.10 -6.65
N GLN A 27 14.84 -23.08 -6.59
CA GLN A 27 14.72 -24.13 -7.60
C GLN A 27 14.01 -23.63 -8.88
N PRO A 28 14.08 -24.38 -10.00
CA PRO A 28 13.25 -24.10 -11.17
C PRO A 28 11.77 -24.25 -10.84
N GLY A 29 10.96 -23.28 -11.24
CA GLY A 29 9.53 -23.33 -11.02
C GLY A 29 8.80 -24.42 -11.81
N LEU A 30 7.58 -24.77 -11.41
CA LEU A 30 6.71 -25.59 -12.26
C LEU A 30 6.49 -24.89 -13.60
N THR A 31 6.62 -25.64 -14.69
CA THR A 31 6.27 -25.16 -16.03
C THR A 31 4.77 -24.89 -16.15
N ARG A 32 4.36 -24.05 -17.11
CA ARG A 32 2.94 -23.79 -17.36
C ARG A 32 2.11 -25.07 -17.53
N GLY A 33 2.63 -26.04 -18.28
CA GLY A 33 1.95 -27.33 -18.45
C GLY A 33 1.81 -28.14 -17.15
N GLN A 34 2.77 -28.07 -16.23
CA GLN A 34 2.65 -28.69 -14.91
C GLN A 34 1.60 -27.99 -14.04
N ILE A 35 1.50 -26.66 -14.13
CA ILE A 35 0.49 -25.89 -13.39
C ILE A 35 -0.91 -26.19 -13.96
N ASP A 36 -1.06 -26.18 -15.28
CA ASP A 36 -2.33 -26.49 -15.94
C ASP A 36 -2.85 -27.88 -15.55
N GLU A 37 -1.96 -28.87 -15.41
CA GLU A 37 -2.30 -30.21 -14.95
C GLU A 37 -2.73 -30.25 -13.48
N LEU A 38 -2.09 -29.47 -12.60
CA LEU A 38 -2.48 -29.37 -11.18
C LEU A 38 -3.84 -28.72 -10.98
N VAL A 39 -4.17 -27.72 -11.82
CA VAL A 39 -5.39 -26.91 -11.66
C VAL A 39 -6.56 -27.38 -12.53
N LYS A 40 -6.38 -28.42 -13.35
CA LYS A 40 -7.37 -28.92 -14.32
C LYS A 40 -8.75 -29.27 -13.74
N ASN A 41 -8.82 -29.54 -12.44
CA ASN A 41 -10.04 -29.95 -11.75
C ASN A 41 -10.71 -28.79 -10.99
N LEU A 42 -10.17 -27.57 -11.05
CA LEU A 42 -10.80 -26.43 -10.42
C LEU A 42 -12.05 -26.00 -11.19
N PRO A 43 -13.10 -25.52 -10.49
CA PRO A 43 -14.30 -25.01 -11.13
C PRO A 43 -14.09 -23.63 -11.81
N PHE A 44 -12.88 -23.09 -11.75
CA PHE A 44 -12.49 -21.79 -12.29
C PHE A 44 -11.07 -21.85 -12.87
N SER A 45 -10.80 -21.01 -13.87
CA SER A 45 -9.45 -20.81 -14.40
C SER A 45 -8.64 -19.91 -13.45
N LEU A 46 -7.35 -20.20 -13.26
CA LEU A 46 -6.50 -19.23 -12.57
C LEU A 46 -6.34 -17.97 -13.44
N PRO A 47 -6.35 -16.78 -12.83
CA PRO A 47 -5.79 -15.58 -13.42
C PRO A 47 -4.35 -15.80 -13.89
N GLU A 48 -4.00 -15.23 -15.04
CA GLU A 48 -2.65 -15.34 -15.63
C GLU A 48 -1.57 -14.87 -14.64
N GLU A 49 -1.87 -13.87 -13.81
CA GLU A 49 -0.96 -13.31 -12.82
C GLU A 49 -0.52 -14.34 -11.76
N LEU A 50 -1.38 -15.30 -11.42
CA LEU A 50 -1.06 -16.33 -10.44
C LEU A 50 -0.17 -17.43 -11.03
N TYR A 51 -0.33 -17.74 -12.32
CA TYR A 51 0.60 -18.63 -13.02
C TYR A 51 2.01 -18.04 -13.07
N GLU A 52 2.11 -16.74 -13.38
CA GLU A 52 3.38 -16.02 -13.48
C GLU A 52 4.08 -15.91 -12.12
N LEU A 53 3.34 -15.59 -11.04
CA LEU A 53 3.90 -15.59 -9.69
C LEU A 53 4.40 -16.98 -9.25
N TYR A 54 3.64 -18.03 -9.58
CA TYR A 54 4.00 -19.37 -9.15
C TYR A 54 5.23 -19.92 -9.89
N GLN A 55 5.41 -19.56 -11.16
CA GLN A 55 6.65 -19.81 -11.90
C GLN A 55 7.84 -19.06 -11.29
N TRP A 56 7.64 -17.82 -10.87
CA TRP A 56 8.65 -16.97 -10.24
C TRP A 56 9.12 -17.51 -8.88
N ARG A 57 8.18 -17.93 -8.02
CA ARG A 57 8.48 -18.28 -6.62
C ARG A 57 8.88 -19.74 -6.42
N ASN A 58 8.36 -20.64 -7.25
CA ASN A 58 8.56 -22.06 -6.99
C ASN A 58 10.04 -22.39 -6.95
N GLY A 59 10.38 -23.12 -5.90
CA GLY A 59 11.73 -23.59 -5.67
C GLY A 59 12.41 -23.02 -4.45
N MET A 60 11.87 -22.01 -3.78
CA MET A 60 12.31 -21.69 -2.41
C MET A 60 12.04 -22.92 -1.53
N LYS A 61 13.08 -23.58 -1.01
CA LYS A 61 12.88 -24.72 -0.10
C LYS A 61 12.19 -24.24 1.17
N ASP A 62 11.29 -25.06 1.70
CA ASP A 62 10.85 -24.99 3.09
C ASP A 62 12.03 -25.34 4.02
N LEU A 63 12.94 -24.38 4.19
CA LEU A 63 13.86 -24.39 5.29
C LEU A 63 13.17 -23.69 6.45
N ILE A 64 13.15 -24.39 7.59
CA ILE A 64 12.61 -23.97 8.89
C ILE A 64 13.27 -22.67 9.42
N GLN A 65 14.02 -21.92 8.59
CA GLN A 65 14.58 -20.62 8.95
C GLN A 65 14.50 -19.56 7.83
N TRP A 66 13.31 -18.97 7.66
CA TRP A 66 13.04 -17.54 7.35
C TRP A 66 13.72 -16.82 6.16
N GLN A 67 12.90 -16.34 5.19
CA GLN A 67 12.74 -14.90 4.87
C GLN A 67 11.28 -14.64 4.36
N PRO A 68 10.49 -13.76 5.02
CA PRO A 68 9.03 -13.65 4.90
C PRO A 68 8.50 -12.68 3.81
N PHE A 69 7.23 -12.85 3.43
CA PHE A 69 6.40 -11.78 2.82
C PHE A 69 5.77 -10.96 3.95
N ILE A 70 5.92 -9.64 3.97
CA ILE A 70 5.48 -8.77 5.07
C ILE A 70 4.31 -7.90 4.59
N CYS A 71 3.07 -8.39 4.80
CA CYS A 71 1.89 -7.57 4.64
C CYS A 71 1.64 -6.76 5.91
N ASN A 72 1.58 -5.44 5.75
CA ASN A 72 1.82 -4.40 6.77
C ASN A 72 0.94 -4.42 8.03
N ARG A 73 -0.18 -5.17 8.10
CA ARG A 73 -1.14 -4.96 9.20
C ARG A 73 -1.09 -5.90 10.40
N SER A 74 -0.52 -7.11 10.34
CA SER A 74 -0.60 -7.97 11.55
C SER A 74 0.28 -9.22 11.61
N GLY A 75 0.96 -9.65 10.54
CA GLY A 75 1.66 -10.94 10.62
C GLY A 75 2.59 -11.27 9.47
N MET A 76 3.45 -12.25 9.74
CA MET A 76 4.30 -12.90 8.75
C MET A 76 3.50 -13.94 7.99
N TYR A 77 3.47 -13.86 6.65
CA TYR A 77 2.79 -14.86 5.83
C TYR A 77 3.81 -15.78 5.13
N GLY A 78 3.63 -17.09 5.30
CA GLY A 78 4.33 -18.11 4.52
C GLY A 78 3.55 -18.44 3.24
N PHE A 79 4.23 -18.78 2.15
CA PHE A 79 3.52 -19.32 0.99
C PHE A 79 3.54 -20.85 1.03
N LEU A 80 2.37 -21.43 0.83
CA LEU A 80 2.24 -22.85 0.53
C LEU A 80 2.73 -23.14 -0.90
N SER A 81 3.23 -24.36 -1.14
CA SER A 81 3.33 -24.87 -2.51
C SER A 81 1.94 -24.84 -3.17
N LEU A 82 1.85 -24.70 -4.50
CA LEU A 82 0.53 -24.69 -5.17
C LEU A 82 -0.25 -25.96 -4.86
N GLU A 83 0.41 -27.12 -4.84
CA GLU A 83 -0.23 -28.38 -4.44
C GLU A 83 -0.88 -28.27 -3.06
N LYS A 84 -0.16 -27.72 -2.07
CA LYS A 84 -0.68 -27.58 -0.72
C LYS A 84 -1.75 -26.50 -0.61
N ALA A 85 -1.60 -25.38 -1.32
CA ALA A 85 -2.58 -24.31 -1.39
C ALA A 85 -3.88 -24.79 -2.05
N LEU A 86 -3.78 -25.60 -3.12
CA LEU A 86 -4.92 -26.23 -3.78
C LEU A 86 -5.60 -27.25 -2.87
N GLU A 87 -4.83 -28.10 -2.19
CA GLU A 87 -5.38 -29.07 -1.22
C GLU A 87 -6.15 -28.36 -0.10
N THR A 88 -5.56 -27.33 0.52
CA THR A 88 -6.23 -26.55 1.57
C THR A 88 -7.46 -25.83 1.02
N SER A 89 -7.37 -25.19 -0.15
CA SER A 89 -8.51 -24.47 -0.75
C SER A 89 -9.66 -25.43 -1.11
N GLN A 90 -9.36 -26.62 -1.64
CA GLN A 90 -10.37 -27.65 -1.92
C GLN A 90 -11.05 -28.14 -0.65
N ARG A 91 -10.28 -28.39 0.42
CA ARG A 91 -10.83 -28.81 1.71
C ARG A 91 -11.77 -27.76 2.31
N GLU A 92 -11.38 -26.49 2.28
CA GLU A 92 -12.22 -25.38 2.78
C GLU A 92 -13.47 -25.17 1.91
N TYR A 93 -13.34 -25.32 0.58
CA TYR A 93 -14.47 -25.29 -0.35
C TYR A 93 -15.48 -26.40 -0.07
N GLU A 94 -15.00 -27.64 0.13
CA GLU A 94 -15.84 -28.79 0.48
C GLU A 94 -16.52 -28.62 1.85
N ALA A 95 -15.83 -28.02 2.83
CA ALA A 95 -16.41 -27.70 4.14
C ALA A 95 -17.53 -26.66 4.04
N THR A 96 -17.36 -25.65 3.17
CA THR A 96 -18.35 -24.59 2.93
C THR A 96 -19.64 -25.16 2.30
N LEU A 97 -19.49 -26.07 1.33
CA LEU A 97 -20.61 -26.80 0.71
C LEU A 97 -21.41 -27.65 1.70
N ALA A 98 -20.81 -28.05 2.82
CA ALA A 98 -21.40 -28.95 3.80
C ALA A 98 -22.25 -28.27 4.89
N GLY A 99 -22.39 -26.93 4.94
CA GLY A 99 -23.18 -26.33 6.03
C GLY A 99 -23.47 -24.83 6.08
N TYR A 100 -22.97 -23.97 5.18
CA TYR A 100 -23.31 -22.53 5.19
C TYR A 100 -23.65 -22.05 3.77
N GLY A 101 -24.83 -21.43 3.61
CA GLY A 101 -25.50 -21.23 2.33
C GLY A 101 -24.83 -20.30 1.30
N ASP A 102 -25.26 -20.48 0.04
CA ASP A 102 -25.25 -19.65 -1.18
C ASP A 102 -24.05 -18.78 -1.59
N CYS A 103 -22.94 -18.76 -0.84
CA CYS A 103 -21.72 -18.07 -1.24
C CYS A 103 -20.67 -19.12 -1.61
N LEU A 104 -20.66 -19.60 -2.86
CA LEU A 104 -19.50 -20.35 -3.38
C LEU A 104 -18.31 -19.39 -3.43
N PRO A 105 -17.30 -19.54 -2.57
CA PRO A 105 -16.17 -18.63 -2.60
C PRO A 105 -15.21 -19.15 -3.67
N ASN A 106 -14.93 -18.34 -4.69
CA ASN A 106 -13.89 -18.67 -5.67
C ASN A 106 -12.49 -18.49 -5.05
N TRP A 107 -12.21 -19.14 -3.93
CA TRP A 107 -10.92 -19.04 -3.23
C TRP A 107 -9.93 -19.98 -3.91
N LEU A 108 -8.78 -19.44 -4.29
CA LEU A 108 -7.78 -20.16 -5.07
C LEU A 108 -6.51 -20.49 -4.26
N LEU A 109 -6.11 -19.68 -3.28
CA LEU A 109 -4.89 -19.94 -2.49
C LEU A 109 -5.07 -19.46 -1.06
N ILE A 110 -4.68 -20.28 -0.07
CA ILE A 110 -4.53 -19.90 1.34
C ILE A 110 -3.03 -19.82 1.64
N PHE A 111 -2.58 -18.71 2.18
CA PHE A 111 -1.23 -18.51 2.71
C PHE A 111 -1.35 -18.51 4.23
N GLU A 112 -0.98 -19.61 4.91
CA GLU A 112 -1.08 -19.70 6.38
C GLU A 112 0.10 -19.01 7.08
N ALA A 113 -0.19 -18.29 8.16
CA ALA A 113 0.73 -18.05 9.26
C ALA A 113 0.59 -19.19 10.27
N VAL A 114 1.73 -19.72 10.74
CA VAL A 114 1.74 -20.70 11.82
C VAL A 114 1.75 -19.94 13.15
N ALA A 115 0.58 -19.83 13.78
CA ALA A 115 0.47 -19.62 15.22
C ALA A 115 -0.79 -20.31 15.75
N ASP A 116 -0.63 -20.97 16.90
CA ASP A 116 -1.58 -21.83 17.60
C ASP A 116 -3.07 -21.47 17.41
N ASN A 117 -3.81 -22.37 16.75
CA ASN A 117 -5.27 -22.50 16.71
C ASN A 117 -6.12 -21.36 16.11
N CYS A 118 -5.53 -20.32 15.51
CA CYS A 118 -6.24 -19.35 14.65
C CYS A 118 -5.33 -19.00 13.47
N ALA A 119 -5.54 -19.63 12.31
CA ALA A 119 -4.70 -19.43 11.13
C ALA A 119 -4.92 -18.02 10.54
N GLU A 120 -4.07 -17.06 10.93
CA GLU A 120 -3.96 -15.79 10.21
C GLU A 120 -3.43 -16.10 8.81
N GLY A 121 -4.18 -15.80 7.75
CA GLY A 121 -3.74 -16.13 6.40
C GLY A 121 -4.22 -15.18 5.32
N CYS A 122 -3.51 -15.16 4.20
CA CYS A 122 -3.93 -14.43 3.00
C CYS A 122 -4.67 -15.39 2.05
N VAL A 123 -5.85 -15.01 1.59
CA VAL A 123 -6.63 -15.77 0.61
C VAL A 123 -6.70 -15.02 -0.70
N VAL A 124 -6.32 -15.67 -1.81
CA VAL A 124 -6.57 -15.13 -3.15
C VAL A 124 -7.93 -15.60 -3.64
N VAL A 125 -8.84 -14.67 -3.91
CA VAL A 125 -10.17 -14.95 -4.43
C VAL A 125 -10.25 -14.53 -5.90
N VAL A 126 -10.65 -15.46 -6.76
CA VAL A 126 -10.81 -15.26 -8.20
C VAL A 126 -12.28 -14.97 -8.52
N GLU A 127 -12.67 -13.71 -8.57
CA GLU A 127 -14.05 -13.32 -8.89
C GLU A 127 -14.18 -12.97 -10.37
N LYS A 128 -14.79 -13.86 -11.17
CA LYS A 128 -15.23 -13.71 -12.58
C LYS A 128 -14.18 -13.28 -13.62
N GLU A 129 -13.18 -12.49 -13.25
CA GLU A 129 -12.06 -11.94 -14.04
C GLU A 129 -11.02 -11.20 -13.16
N THR A 130 -11.24 -11.04 -11.84
CA THR A 130 -10.32 -10.32 -10.93
C THR A 130 -9.82 -11.21 -9.80
N ALA A 131 -8.50 -11.24 -9.58
CA ALA A 131 -7.90 -11.82 -8.39
C ALA A 131 -7.84 -10.76 -7.29
N VAL A 132 -8.63 -10.87 -6.22
CA VAL A 132 -8.50 -10.02 -5.03
C VAL A 132 -7.79 -10.78 -3.92
N ILE A 133 -7.02 -10.08 -3.10
CA ILE A 133 -6.33 -10.68 -1.96
C ILE A 133 -7.00 -10.20 -0.70
N ARG A 134 -7.33 -11.16 0.16
CA ARG A 134 -7.93 -10.93 1.45
C ARG A 134 -6.99 -11.40 2.55
N THR A 135 -6.94 -10.69 3.66
CA THR A 135 -6.17 -11.07 4.86
C THR A 135 -7.13 -11.42 5.98
N TYR A 136 -6.87 -12.46 6.76
CA TYR A 136 -7.67 -12.77 7.93
C TYR A 136 -7.58 -11.64 8.97
N ASP A 137 -8.74 -11.14 9.39
CA ASP A 137 -8.88 -10.21 10.50
C ASP A 137 -9.33 -11.01 11.73
N SER A 138 -8.44 -11.10 12.73
CA SER A 138 -8.70 -11.85 13.95
C SER A 138 -9.72 -11.19 14.88
N GLU A 139 -9.98 -9.89 14.72
CA GLU A 139 -11.00 -9.16 15.49
C GLU A 139 -12.41 -9.49 14.98
N TYR A 140 -12.57 -9.63 13.66
CA TYR A 140 -13.87 -9.87 13.03
C TYR A 140 -14.08 -11.31 12.54
N CYS A 141 -13.06 -12.17 12.67
CA CYS A 141 -13.04 -13.54 12.14
C CYS A 141 -13.47 -13.61 10.66
N ASP A 142 -13.01 -12.66 9.85
CA ASP A 142 -13.39 -12.51 8.45
C ASP A 142 -12.15 -12.24 7.57
N TYR A 143 -12.31 -12.29 6.25
CA TYR A 143 -11.28 -12.04 5.24
C TYR A 143 -11.60 -10.75 4.46
N PRO A 144 -11.38 -9.55 5.02
CA PRO A 144 -11.50 -8.30 4.28
C PRO A 144 -10.50 -8.22 3.12
N ILE A 145 -10.86 -7.48 2.06
CA ILE A 145 -9.96 -7.22 0.92
C ILE A 145 -8.82 -6.34 1.41
N SER A 146 -7.59 -6.85 1.35
CA SER A 146 -6.37 -6.12 1.68
C SER A 146 -5.68 -5.56 0.44
N HIS A 147 -5.73 -6.29 -0.68
CA HIS A 147 -5.16 -5.85 -1.95
C HIS A 147 -6.10 -6.14 -3.13
N THR A 148 -6.06 -5.24 -4.10
CA THR A 148 -6.91 -5.28 -5.30
C THR A 148 -6.42 -6.26 -6.36
N SER A 149 -5.15 -6.68 -6.27
CA SER A 149 -4.54 -7.74 -7.05
C SER A 149 -3.25 -8.27 -6.40
N LEU A 150 -2.76 -9.38 -6.94
CA LEU A 150 -1.46 -9.93 -6.60
C LEU A 150 -0.32 -8.97 -6.96
N THR A 151 -0.35 -8.40 -8.15
CA THR A 151 0.60 -7.36 -8.57
C THR A 151 0.61 -6.20 -7.58
N ASN A 152 -0.56 -5.73 -7.16
CA ASN A 152 -0.70 -4.69 -6.16
C ASN A 152 -0.09 -5.09 -4.80
N MET A 153 -0.39 -6.29 -4.29
CA MET A 153 0.17 -6.77 -3.03
C MET A 153 1.69 -6.82 -3.06
N LEU A 154 2.27 -7.42 -4.11
CA LEU A 154 3.72 -7.59 -4.23
C LEU A 154 4.42 -6.23 -4.37
N LEU A 155 3.88 -5.34 -5.20
CA LEU A 155 4.43 -4.00 -5.36
C LEU A 155 4.27 -3.18 -4.08
N ALA A 156 3.13 -3.27 -3.39
CA ALA A 156 2.91 -2.58 -2.13
C ALA A 156 3.89 -3.04 -1.04
N ASP A 157 4.17 -4.35 -0.95
CA ASP A 157 5.18 -4.89 -0.04
C ASP A 157 6.55 -4.24 -0.29
N ILE A 158 6.98 -4.21 -1.54
CA ILE A 158 8.29 -3.64 -1.93
C ILE A 158 8.30 -2.13 -1.71
N CYS A 159 7.23 -1.43 -2.07
CA CYS A 159 7.13 0.00 -1.86
C CYS A 159 7.11 0.41 -0.38
N ASN A 160 6.75 -0.51 0.53
CA ASN A 160 6.63 -0.24 1.96
C ASN A 160 7.78 -0.80 2.83
N ASN A 161 8.48 -1.87 2.40
CA ASN A 161 9.45 -2.59 3.24
C ASN A 161 10.92 -2.17 3.04
N TYR A 162 11.25 -1.47 1.96
CA TYR A 162 12.62 -0.98 1.74
C TYR A 162 12.76 0.43 2.31
N SER A 163 13.27 0.49 3.55
CA SER A 163 13.46 1.71 4.36
C SER A 163 14.65 2.58 3.95
N GLU A 164 15.34 2.26 2.85
CA GLU A 164 16.50 3.01 2.37
C GLU A 164 16.34 3.50 0.92
N PRO A 165 16.95 4.64 0.56
CA PRO A 165 16.60 5.45 -0.61
C PRO A 165 17.27 4.95 -1.89
N GLU A 166 17.29 3.64 -2.14
CA GLU A 166 17.49 3.20 -3.51
C GLU A 166 16.17 3.47 -4.26
N ASP A 167 16.20 4.50 -5.12
CA ASP A 167 15.12 4.80 -6.05
C ASP A 167 14.70 3.49 -6.74
N MET A 168 13.48 3.01 -6.48
CA MET A 168 12.94 1.83 -7.16
C MET A 168 12.89 2.13 -8.64
N ASP A 169 13.59 1.33 -9.46
CA ASP A 169 13.80 1.65 -10.87
C ASP A 169 13.18 0.62 -11.80
N PHE A 170 12.09 1.03 -12.45
CA PHE A 170 11.36 0.29 -13.46
C PHE A 170 11.76 0.70 -14.89
N SER A 171 12.87 1.42 -15.08
CA SER A 171 13.37 1.85 -16.40
C SER A 171 13.35 0.73 -17.45
N GLY A 172 12.62 0.94 -18.54
CA GLY A 172 12.54 0.00 -19.67
C GLY A 172 11.73 -1.26 -19.39
N ALA A 173 11.06 -1.36 -18.23
CA ALA A 173 10.20 -2.48 -17.93
C ALA A 173 8.91 -2.40 -18.74
N ASP A 174 8.44 -3.54 -19.24
CA ASP A 174 7.03 -3.65 -19.59
C ASP A 174 6.21 -3.74 -18.30
N LEU A 175 5.28 -2.82 -18.12
CA LEU A 175 4.33 -2.73 -17.01
C LEU A 175 2.91 -2.51 -17.55
N SER A 176 2.68 -2.88 -18.81
CA SER A 176 1.38 -2.74 -19.44
C SER A 176 0.32 -3.56 -18.71
N HIS A 177 -0.87 -2.98 -18.56
CA HIS A 177 -2.00 -3.56 -17.84
C HIS A 177 -1.79 -3.87 -16.35
N ALA A 178 -0.65 -3.51 -15.78
CA ALA A 178 -0.37 -3.76 -14.37
C ALA A 178 -1.29 -2.94 -13.45
N ASP A 179 -1.65 -3.53 -12.32
CA ASP A 179 -2.55 -2.94 -11.33
C ASP A 179 -1.77 -2.35 -10.15
N PHE A 180 -1.77 -1.02 -10.09
CA PHE A 180 -1.18 -0.17 -9.05
C PHE A 180 -2.24 0.52 -8.19
N ARG A 181 -3.53 0.13 -8.26
CA ARG A 181 -4.59 0.84 -7.55
C ARG A 181 -4.32 0.92 -6.05
N ASN A 182 -4.44 2.11 -5.46
CA ASN A 182 -4.22 2.35 -4.04
C ASN A 182 -2.84 1.91 -3.52
N ILE A 183 -1.84 1.70 -4.39
CA ILE A 183 -0.48 1.45 -3.93
C ILE A 183 0.04 2.69 -3.20
N ARG A 184 0.74 2.46 -2.09
CA ARG A 184 1.38 3.52 -1.30
C ARG A 184 2.87 3.50 -1.58
N ILE A 185 3.42 4.65 -1.94
CA ILE A 185 4.79 4.79 -2.41
C ILE A 185 5.53 5.75 -1.47
N ARG A 186 6.28 5.20 -0.50
CA ARG A 186 7.02 6.00 0.49
C ARG A 186 8.31 6.58 -0.09
N SER A 187 8.92 5.82 -0.99
CA SER A 187 10.21 6.10 -1.61
C SER A 187 10.05 6.62 -3.04
N ARG A 188 11.10 7.21 -3.61
CA ARG A 188 11.07 7.62 -5.03
C ARG A 188 10.99 6.37 -5.91
N VAL A 189 10.11 6.43 -6.91
CA VAL A 189 9.95 5.35 -7.92
C VAL A 189 10.17 5.94 -9.30
N LYS A 190 11.00 5.30 -10.10
CA LYS A 190 11.31 5.68 -11.47
C LYS A 190 10.60 4.73 -12.44
N PHE A 191 9.64 5.27 -13.17
CA PHE A 191 9.04 4.71 -14.37
C PHE A 191 9.50 5.55 -15.56
N ASN A 192 10.81 5.65 -15.81
CA ASN A 192 11.36 6.44 -16.92
C ASN A 192 12.03 5.53 -17.96
N GLN A 193 12.78 6.10 -18.92
CA GLN A 193 13.55 5.36 -19.94
C GLN A 193 12.78 4.19 -20.59
N ASP A 194 11.76 4.46 -21.40
CA ASP A 194 11.00 3.44 -22.14
C ASP A 194 10.17 2.46 -21.28
N THR A 195 9.88 2.79 -20.02
CA THR A 195 8.91 2.01 -19.22
C THR A 195 7.55 1.99 -19.93
N ASN A 196 7.01 0.81 -20.23
CA ASN A 196 5.71 0.68 -20.86
C ASN A 196 4.61 0.57 -19.81
N LEU A 197 3.85 1.64 -19.54
CA LEU A 197 2.70 1.61 -18.61
C LEU A 197 1.36 1.60 -19.36
N GLU A 198 1.34 1.13 -20.61
CA GLU A 198 0.13 1.13 -21.42
C GLU A 198 -1.01 0.40 -20.69
N SER A 199 -2.15 1.07 -20.54
CA SER A 199 -3.34 0.53 -19.86
C SER A 199 -3.15 0.12 -18.39
N ALA A 200 -2.05 0.49 -17.74
CA ALA A 200 -1.86 0.27 -16.30
C ALA A 200 -2.87 1.08 -15.48
N ASP A 201 -3.17 0.61 -14.26
CA ASP A 201 -4.22 1.17 -13.40
C ASP A 201 -3.64 1.74 -12.09
N PHE A 202 -3.58 3.05 -11.98
CA PHE A 202 -3.05 3.81 -10.83
C PHE A 202 -4.15 4.52 -10.03
N ARG A 203 -5.43 4.12 -10.17
CA ARG A 203 -6.50 4.82 -9.47
C ARG A 203 -6.28 4.79 -7.95
N GLY A 204 -6.31 5.96 -7.32
CA GLY A 204 -6.09 6.13 -5.88
C GLY A 204 -4.66 5.87 -5.40
N SER A 205 -3.70 5.60 -6.28
CA SER A 205 -2.30 5.36 -5.87
C SER A 205 -1.61 6.64 -5.42
N ASP A 206 -0.62 6.49 -4.55
CA ASP A 206 0.35 7.53 -4.25
C ASP A 206 1.45 7.57 -5.34
N LEU A 207 1.47 8.64 -6.14
CA LEU A 207 2.51 8.95 -7.13
C LEU A 207 3.35 10.17 -6.72
N THR A 208 3.23 10.64 -5.48
CA THR A 208 3.78 11.93 -5.04
C THR A 208 5.28 12.06 -5.23
N ARG A 209 6.01 10.95 -5.32
CA ARG A 209 7.47 10.90 -5.53
C ARG A 209 7.88 10.13 -6.80
N ALA A 210 6.95 9.89 -7.70
CA ALA A 210 7.17 9.09 -8.91
C ALA A 210 7.75 9.90 -10.07
N ASN A 211 8.69 9.32 -10.81
CA ASN A 211 9.18 9.85 -12.08
C ASN A 211 8.65 9.00 -13.24
N LEU A 212 7.62 9.50 -13.92
CA LEU A 212 6.96 8.91 -15.09
C LEU A 212 7.40 9.58 -16.40
N GLY A 213 8.35 10.53 -16.36
CA GLY A 213 8.56 11.52 -17.44
C GLY A 213 8.84 10.97 -18.84
N ALA A 214 9.33 9.74 -18.94
CA ALA A 214 9.61 9.06 -20.20
C ALA A 214 8.87 7.71 -20.35
N ALA A 215 7.85 7.46 -19.53
CA ALA A 215 7.00 6.27 -19.67
C ALA A 215 5.96 6.43 -20.78
N ASN A 216 5.59 5.30 -21.39
CA ASN A 216 4.39 5.20 -22.21
C ASN A 216 3.15 5.15 -21.30
N LEU A 217 2.43 6.28 -21.18
CA LEU A 217 1.19 6.39 -20.40
C LEU A 217 -0.08 6.21 -21.24
N ARG A 218 0.01 5.59 -22.42
CA ARG A 218 -1.17 5.40 -23.27
C ARG A 218 -2.25 4.60 -22.53
N ASN A 219 -3.49 5.12 -22.51
CA ASN A 219 -4.64 4.51 -21.83
C ASN A 219 -4.46 4.24 -20.33
N VAL A 220 -3.49 4.87 -19.67
CA VAL A 220 -3.28 4.70 -18.22
C VAL A 220 -4.47 5.27 -17.45
N LYS A 221 -4.86 4.63 -16.35
CA LYS A 221 -5.96 5.11 -15.49
C LYS A 221 -5.37 5.79 -14.25
N LEU A 222 -5.48 7.11 -14.15
CA LEU A 222 -4.90 7.90 -13.05
C LEU A 222 -5.94 8.55 -12.14
N LYS A 223 -7.23 8.31 -12.37
CA LYS A 223 -8.30 8.97 -11.61
C LYS A 223 -8.11 8.81 -10.10
N GLY A 224 -8.07 9.93 -9.39
CA GLY A 224 -7.91 9.98 -7.94
C GLY A 224 -6.50 9.63 -7.45
N ALA A 225 -5.53 9.39 -8.32
CA ALA A 225 -4.14 9.21 -7.91
C ALA A 225 -3.59 10.50 -7.32
N PHE A 226 -2.77 10.37 -6.28
CA PHE A 226 -2.13 11.50 -5.62
C PHE A 226 -0.81 11.84 -6.30
N TYR A 227 -0.54 13.10 -6.58
CA TYR A 227 0.74 13.56 -7.14
C TYR A 227 1.23 14.81 -6.42
N SER A 228 2.51 15.14 -6.54
CA SER A 228 3.07 16.34 -5.92
C SER A 228 3.94 17.13 -6.91
N TYR A 229 4.53 18.22 -6.43
CA TYR A 229 5.55 18.98 -7.16
C TYR A 229 6.83 18.17 -7.45
N GLN A 230 7.00 17.01 -6.81
CA GLN A 230 8.10 16.09 -7.05
C GLN A 230 7.75 15.03 -8.10
N THR A 231 6.48 14.87 -8.45
CA THR A 231 6.03 13.93 -9.47
C THR A 231 6.38 14.47 -10.85
N ILE A 232 7.01 13.64 -11.68
CA ILE A 232 7.36 14.00 -13.06
C ILE A 232 6.46 13.21 -14.00
N PHE A 233 5.66 13.89 -14.81
CA PHE A 233 4.83 13.26 -15.84
C PHE A 233 5.40 13.53 -17.24
N PRO A 234 5.11 12.67 -18.24
CA PRO A 234 5.31 13.01 -19.64
C PRO A 234 4.54 14.29 -20.01
N GLU A 235 5.07 15.03 -20.98
CA GLU A 235 4.42 16.23 -21.50
C GLU A 235 3.01 15.92 -22.02
N GLY A 236 2.04 16.78 -21.71
CA GLY A 236 0.65 16.62 -22.16
C GLY A 236 -0.18 15.63 -21.34
N THR A 237 0.35 15.06 -20.25
CA THR A 237 -0.44 14.21 -19.34
C THR A 237 -1.59 15.01 -18.72
N ASP A 238 -2.80 14.48 -18.78
CA ASP A 238 -3.97 15.07 -18.14
C ASP A 238 -3.93 14.82 -16.62
N LEU A 239 -3.82 15.91 -15.85
CA LEU A 239 -3.76 15.89 -14.39
C LEU A 239 -5.09 16.30 -13.74
N SER A 240 -6.14 16.55 -14.53
CA SER A 240 -7.41 17.13 -14.05
C SER A 240 -8.18 16.22 -13.10
N GLU A 241 -8.01 14.91 -13.22
CA GLU A 241 -8.65 13.91 -12.35
C GLU A 241 -7.72 13.41 -11.22
N LEU A 242 -6.53 13.98 -11.07
CA LEU A 242 -5.58 13.61 -10.02
C LEU A 242 -5.72 14.54 -8.81
N VAL A 243 -5.26 14.07 -7.65
CA VAL A 243 -5.25 14.82 -6.41
C VAL A 243 -3.87 15.40 -6.19
N TYR A 244 -3.76 16.73 -6.27
CA TYR A 244 -2.50 17.42 -5.99
C TYR A 244 -2.22 17.48 -4.50
N ILE A 245 -1.01 17.09 -4.10
CA ILE A 245 -0.45 17.22 -2.76
C ILE A 245 0.70 18.22 -2.84
N GLY A 246 0.55 19.36 -2.18
CA GLY A 246 1.55 20.40 -2.17
C GLY A 246 1.03 21.72 -1.63
N PRO A 247 1.75 22.83 -1.87
CA PRO A 247 1.34 24.15 -1.40
C PRO A 247 -0.02 24.56 -1.98
N GLY A 248 -0.92 25.04 -1.11
CA GLY A 248 -2.26 25.49 -1.48
C GLY A 248 -3.21 24.37 -1.93
N ALA A 249 -2.83 23.09 -1.79
CA ALA A 249 -3.68 21.98 -2.18
C ALA A 249 -5.01 21.96 -1.42
N ASN A 250 -6.10 21.60 -2.10
CA ASN A 250 -7.37 21.35 -1.45
C ASN A 250 -7.51 19.85 -1.14
N LEU A 251 -7.29 19.52 0.13
CA LEU A 251 -7.26 18.16 0.68
C LEU A 251 -8.38 17.94 1.72
N ALA A 252 -9.38 18.83 1.74
CA ALA A 252 -10.42 18.83 2.76
C ALA A 252 -11.29 17.58 2.70
N GLY A 253 -11.52 16.97 3.87
CA GLY A 253 -12.35 15.77 4.04
C GLY A 253 -11.78 14.51 3.39
N LEU A 254 -10.56 14.55 2.86
CA LEU A 254 -9.95 13.35 2.26
C LEU A 254 -9.47 12.39 3.34
N ASP A 255 -9.54 11.10 3.01
CA ASP A 255 -8.81 10.07 3.73
C ASP A 255 -7.35 10.09 3.24
N LEU A 256 -6.47 10.59 4.10
CA LEU A 256 -5.03 10.70 3.85
C LEU A 256 -4.25 9.80 4.80
N GLN A 257 -4.92 8.84 5.44
CA GLN A 257 -4.27 7.84 6.25
C GLN A 257 -3.24 7.09 5.40
N GLU A 258 -2.06 6.87 5.98
CA GLU A 258 -0.94 6.15 5.37
C GLU A 258 -0.27 6.82 4.14
N ILE A 259 -0.58 8.07 3.80
CA ILE A 259 0.24 8.86 2.85
C ILE A 259 1.44 9.46 3.59
N TYR A 260 2.65 9.39 3.03
CA TYR A 260 3.85 9.86 3.72
C TYR A 260 4.11 11.33 3.42
N PHE A 261 3.90 12.21 4.42
CA PHE A 261 4.10 13.65 4.28
C PHE A 261 5.41 14.17 4.92
N SER A 262 6.29 13.29 5.42
CA SER A 262 7.60 13.70 5.93
C SER A 262 8.34 14.57 4.90
N ASP A 263 8.82 15.73 5.33
CA ASP A 263 9.48 16.76 4.51
C ASP A 263 8.62 17.40 3.40
N PHE A 264 7.30 17.16 3.35
CA PHE A 264 6.46 17.77 2.31
C PHE A 264 6.22 19.26 2.56
N ASN A 265 6.15 20.02 1.46
CA ASN A 265 5.62 21.37 1.50
C ASN A 265 4.10 21.37 1.30
N LEU A 266 3.35 21.60 2.37
CA LEU A 266 1.89 21.72 2.43
C LEU A 266 1.45 23.13 2.85
N ALA A 267 2.30 24.14 2.64
CA ALA A 267 2.00 25.51 3.03
C ALA A 267 0.69 26.01 2.39
N GLY A 268 -0.21 26.55 3.21
CA GLY A 268 -1.52 27.03 2.79
C GLY A 268 -2.50 25.94 2.35
N ALA A 269 -2.16 24.66 2.50
CA ALA A 269 -3.06 23.57 2.13
C ALA A 269 -4.33 23.59 2.99
N ASN A 270 -5.46 23.25 2.38
CA ASN A 270 -6.72 23.05 3.07
C ASN A 270 -6.87 21.57 3.43
N LEU A 271 -6.57 21.22 4.67
CA LEU A 271 -6.70 19.87 5.27
C LEU A 271 -7.92 19.79 6.20
N SER A 272 -8.88 20.72 6.09
CA SER A 272 -10.03 20.75 6.99
C SER A 272 -10.83 19.45 6.94
N GLY A 273 -11.08 18.86 8.11
CA GLY A 273 -11.77 17.57 8.22
C GLY A 273 -11.05 16.37 7.61
N ALA A 274 -9.78 16.49 7.19
CA ALA A 274 -9.02 15.37 6.65
C ALA A 274 -8.75 14.30 7.74
N LEU A 275 -8.68 13.03 7.32
CA LEU A 275 -8.28 11.93 8.18
C LEU A 275 -6.77 11.69 8.01
N LEU A 276 -6.00 11.96 9.06
CA LEU A 276 -4.54 11.85 9.10
C LEU A 276 -4.06 10.92 10.22
N THR A 277 -4.92 10.12 10.84
CA THR A 277 -4.57 9.23 11.96
C THR A 277 -3.29 8.42 11.67
N GLU A 278 -2.36 8.38 12.63
CA GLU A 278 -1.09 7.64 12.56
C GLU A 278 -0.16 8.03 11.39
N ASN A 279 -0.30 9.24 10.85
CA ASN A 279 0.51 9.72 9.73
C ASN A 279 1.91 10.22 10.13
N TYR A 280 2.87 10.13 9.20
CA TYR A 280 4.21 10.71 9.32
C TYR A 280 4.27 12.06 8.58
N MET A 281 4.35 13.14 9.35
CA MET A 281 4.44 14.52 8.87
C MET A 281 5.63 15.25 9.49
N ASP A 282 6.67 14.53 9.92
CA ASP A 282 7.87 15.11 10.49
C ASP A 282 8.56 16.05 9.47
N ASN A 283 9.03 17.19 9.95
CA ASN A 283 9.64 18.25 9.15
C ASN A 283 8.75 18.83 8.02
N ALA A 284 7.46 18.48 7.97
CA ALA A 284 6.55 19.02 6.97
C ALA A 284 6.37 20.54 7.16
N ASN A 285 6.25 21.26 6.04
CA ASN A 285 5.88 22.67 6.07
C ASN A 285 4.36 22.81 5.95
N LEU A 286 3.69 23.10 7.06
CA LEU A 286 2.25 23.33 7.17
C LEU A 286 1.93 24.81 7.44
N GLU A 287 2.83 25.72 7.05
CA GLU A 287 2.65 27.14 7.26
C GLU A 287 1.31 27.63 6.67
N ASN A 288 0.50 28.32 7.48
CA ASN A 288 -0.84 28.81 7.11
C ASN A 288 -1.82 27.72 6.63
N ALA A 289 -1.55 26.43 6.90
CA ALA A 289 -2.45 25.34 6.55
C ALA A 289 -3.74 25.37 7.40
N ASN A 290 -4.86 25.03 6.78
CA ASN A 290 -6.13 24.90 7.48
C ASN A 290 -6.36 23.43 7.86
N LEU A 291 -6.19 23.09 9.13
CA LEU A 291 -6.44 21.76 9.71
C LEU A 291 -7.72 21.75 10.58
N THR A 292 -8.64 22.69 10.35
CA THR A 292 -9.88 22.80 11.16
C THR A 292 -10.64 21.47 11.13
N GLY A 293 -10.91 20.90 12.31
CA GLY A 293 -11.65 19.65 12.44
C GLY A 293 -10.96 18.39 11.90
N ALA A 294 -9.68 18.47 11.50
CA ALA A 294 -8.94 17.30 11.03
C ALA A 294 -8.69 16.28 12.16
N ASP A 295 -8.57 15.00 11.81
CA ASP A 295 -8.20 13.95 12.75
C ASP A 295 -6.70 13.65 12.64
N LEU A 296 -5.92 14.08 13.65
CA LEU A 296 -4.50 13.84 13.74
C LEU A 296 -4.14 12.90 14.90
N ASP A 297 -5.03 12.01 15.34
CA ASP A 297 -4.69 11.04 16.39
C ASP A 297 -3.37 10.30 16.05
N ARG A 298 -2.39 10.35 16.96
CA ARG A 298 -1.08 9.69 16.83
C ARG A 298 -0.21 10.15 15.64
N VAL A 299 -0.43 11.34 15.09
CA VAL A 299 0.43 11.88 14.03
C VAL A 299 1.80 12.29 14.57
N ASN A 300 2.85 12.02 13.80
CA ASN A 300 4.17 12.59 14.06
C ASN A 300 4.33 13.93 13.32
N LEU A 301 4.46 15.02 14.07
CA LEU A 301 4.74 16.39 13.60
C LEU A 301 6.10 16.91 14.13
N GLU A 302 7.03 16.03 14.49
CA GLU A 302 8.37 16.43 14.96
C GLU A 302 9.03 17.37 13.94
N GLY A 303 9.49 18.54 14.39
CA GLY A 303 10.16 19.52 13.54
C GLY A 303 9.27 20.23 12.50
N ALA A 304 7.97 19.95 12.44
CA ALA A 304 7.08 20.56 11.44
C ALA A 304 6.95 22.08 11.63
N ASN A 305 6.85 22.82 10.52
CA ASN A 305 6.51 24.24 10.57
C ASN A 305 4.99 24.41 10.56
N LEU A 306 4.41 24.75 11.72
CA LEU A 306 2.97 24.97 11.90
C LEU A 306 2.62 26.46 11.93
N SER A 307 3.54 27.35 11.58
CA SER A 307 3.33 28.80 11.72
C SER A 307 2.07 29.26 10.98
N GLY A 308 1.15 29.94 11.67
CA GLY A 308 -0.14 30.39 11.13
C GLY A 308 -1.15 29.28 10.82
N ALA A 309 -0.83 28.01 11.12
CA ALA A 309 -1.76 26.91 10.90
C ALA A 309 -2.97 27.00 11.84
N ASN A 310 -4.10 26.47 11.38
CA ASN A 310 -5.34 26.46 12.13
C ASN A 310 -5.79 25.04 12.47
N PHE A 311 -5.64 24.65 13.74
CA PHE A 311 -6.07 23.37 14.28
C PHE A 311 -7.41 23.44 15.02
N LYS A 312 -8.18 24.51 14.89
CA LYS A 312 -9.46 24.65 15.61
C LYS A 312 -10.32 23.40 15.43
N ASP A 313 -10.86 22.86 16.52
CA ASP A 313 -11.68 21.64 16.56
C ASP A 313 -10.97 20.35 16.08
N ALA A 314 -9.67 20.38 15.79
CA ALA A 314 -8.90 19.21 15.38
C ALA A 314 -8.63 18.25 16.54
N ASN A 315 -8.53 16.95 16.23
CA ASN A 315 -8.14 15.94 17.20
C ASN A 315 -6.60 15.81 17.21
N LEU A 316 -5.95 16.22 18.31
CA LEU A 316 -4.49 16.14 18.49
C LEU A 316 -4.05 15.07 19.51
N ARG A 317 -4.89 14.07 19.79
CA ARG A 317 -4.56 13.00 20.74
C ARG A 317 -3.24 12.32 20.33
N PHE A 318 -2.34 12.15 21.31
CA PHE A 318 -1.04 11.47 21.12
C PHE A 318 -0.16 12.00 19.97
N VAL A 319 -0.35 13.25 19.53
CA VAL A 319 0.50 13.86 18.50
C VAL A 319 1.89 14.15 19.04
N GLU A 320 2.93 13.81 18.28
CA GLU A 320 4.31 14.15 18.58
C GLU A 320 4.65 15.53 18.01
N LEU A 321 5.02 16.49 18.88
CA LEU A 321 5.24 17.91 18.49
C LEU A 321 6.61 18.44 18.89
N LYS A 322 7.53 17.55 19.26
CA LYS A 322 8.90 17.92 19.61
C LYS A 322 9.50 18.74 18.46
N ASN A 323 10.12 19.87 18.77
CA ASN A 323 10.70 20.80 17.79
C ASN A 323 9.72 21.43 16.77
N ALA A 324 8.40 21.18 16.84
CA ALA A 324 7.44 21.82 15.95
C ALA A 324 7.35 23.33 16.20
N ILE A 325 7.20 24.13 15.14
CA ILE A 325 7.21 25.60 15.22
C ILE A 325 5.77 26.13 15.18
N PHE A 326 5.33 26.82 16.24
CA PHE A 326 3.93 27.23 16.42
C PHE A 326 3.64 28.71 16.19
N ASN A 327 4.47 29.50 15.50
CA ASN A 327 4.28 30.96 15.46
C ASN A 327 2.88 31.35 14.94
N ASN A 328 2.06 32.01 15.76
CA ASN A 328 0.65 32.35 15.47
C ASN A 328 -0.24 31.13 15.12
N THR A 329 0.02 29.95 15.69
CA THR A 329 -0.80 28.75 15.44
C THR A 329 -2.09 28.81 16.26
N ILE A 330 -3.23 28.52 15.65
CA ILE A 330 -4.50 28.37 16.36
C ILE A 330 -4.63 26.92 16.80
N MET A 331 -4.76 26.69 18.10
CA MET A 331 -4.91 25.38 18.73
C MET A 331 -6.36 24.87 18.68
N PRO A 332 -6.63 23.59 19.00
CA PRO A 332 -7.98 23.03 18.95
C PRO A 332 -9.06 23.80 19.72
N ASP A 333 -8.72 24.41 20.85
CA ASP A 333 -9.63 25.23 21.65
C ASP A 333 -9.80 26.67 21.12
N GLY A 334 -9.14 27.02 20.01
CA GLY A 334 -9.12 28.34 19.41
C GLY A 334 -8.10 29.31 20.01
N SER A 335 -7.32 28.89 21.02
CA SER A 335 -6.23 29.70 21.57
C SER A 335 -5.06 29.82 20.59
N MET A 336 -4.29 30.91 20.68
CA MET A 336 -3.05 31.03 19.90
C MET A 336 -1.86 30.48 20.69
N LYS A 337 -1.06 29.62 20.07
CA LYS A 337 0.24 29.16 20.55
C LYS A 337 1.36 29.87 19.78
N ASN A 338 2.51 30.02 20.42
CA ASN A 338 3.76 30.52 19.84
C ASN A 338 4.93 29.74 20.45
N GLY A 339 6.05 29.68 19.73
CA GLY A 339 7.27 29.02 20.20
C GLY A 339 7.52 27.66 19.55
N ILE A 340 8.35 26.86 20.21
CA ILE A 340 8.82 25.56 19.72
C ILE A 340 8.32 24.48 20.66
N GLY A 341 7.85 23.36 20.11
CA GLY A 341 7.35 22.26 20.91
C GLY A 341 8.46 21.53 21.66
N ASP A 342 8.20 21.15 22.91
CA ASP A 342 9.17 20.52 23.80
C ASP A 342 9.03 19.00 23.89
N GLY A 343 8.02 18.43 23.20
CA GLY A 343 7.73 17.00 23.18
C GLY A 343 6.97 16.51 24.42
N LYS A 344 6.55 17.43 25.31
CA LYS A 344 5.71 17.13 26.48
C LYS A 344 4.30 17.68 26.32
N GLU A 345 3.93 18.12 25.12
CA GLU A 345 2.57 18.50 24.82
C GLU A 345 1.62 17.30 24.90
N TYR A 346 0.86 17.23 25.98
CA TYR A 346 -0.21 16.24 26.12
C TYR A 346 -1.55 16.88 25.76
N PHE A 347 -2.07 16.56 24.58
CA PHE A 347 -3.45 16.87 24.22
C PHE A 347 -4.34 15.71 24.65
N VAL A 348 -4.95 15.87 25.83
CA VAL A 348 -6.00 14.96 26.28
C VAL A 348 -7.23 15.30 25.45
N GLY A 349 -7.60 14.41 24.52
CA GLY A 349 -8.58 14.72 23.48
C GLY A 349 -9.88 15.31 24.03
N LEU A 350 -10.29 16.45 23.46
CA LEU A 350 -11.63 17.00 23.60
C LEU A 350 -12.64 16.18 22.76
N ARG A 351 -12.81 14.91 23.11
CA ARG A 351 -14.01 14.12 22.77
C ARG A 351 -14.30 13.20 23.94
N GLU A 352 -15.18 13.65 24.84
CA GLU A 352 -16.03 12.71 25.57
C GLU A 352 -16.80 11.91 24.51
N TYR A 353 -16.31 10.72 24.15
CA TYR A 353 -17.15 9.71 23.55
C TYR A 353 -18.20 9.32 24.60
N ARG A 354 -19.33 10.04 24.62
CA ARG A 354 -20.54 9.50 25.22
C ARG A 354 -21.01 8.37 24.31
N TYR A 355 -20.54 7.17 24.59
CA TYR A 355 -21.34 5.99 24.30
C TYR A 355 -22.63 6.11 25.13
N LYS A 356 -23.75 6.31 24.45
CA LYS A 356 -25.10 6.07 24.96
C LYS A 356 -25.87 5.25 23.94
#